data_AF-A0A7Y1TQH5-F1
#
_entry.id   AF-A0A7Y1TQH5-F1
#
_cell.length_a   1.000
_cell.length_b   1.000
_cell.length_c   1.000
_cell.angle_alpha   90.00
_cell.angle_beta   90.00
_cell.angle_gamma   90.00
#
_symmetry.space_group_name_H-M   'P 1'
#
loop_
_entity.id
_entity.type
_entity.pdbx_description
1 polymer ?
#
loop_
_entity_poly.entity_id
_entity_poly.type
_entity_poly.pdbx_seq_one_letter_code
_entity_poly.pdbx_strand_id
1 'polypeptide(L)'
;MRGIVRKRLRSEETSQRRAAWDRTLALTLFIGVSFLVILGLVFSVAQGSRRITNNASNLHTADETLRAATVARAQLALAVHVMGVDRELGTNSAESIDLSISESTEALDAFAAGIQQLESVDNFGTFTTMAASFENTGRTLVLLLEADEVEAARQLAESTFVTAFDQTSASLVIARDELADEIESSDLLLGRIGNIARFLVAFLIPAAIVFIYRALLARQQRQAELESRLEAERVLNAAREAFIANASHELRTPLTSIVGMSLLLAETDAIQADSMATELLDVIVGESDDLSRMVEDLLTTARLDAGALHFAFQNIDVVGEMDGIVEPIVRSGLDITTDVEP
;
A
#
# COMPACT_ATOMS: atom_id res chain seq x y z
N MET A 1 -18.06 43.15 -0.16
CA MET A 1 -16.73 42.51 -0.36
C MET A 1 -16.47 41.32 0.59
N ARG A 2 -16.78 41.39 1.90
CA ARG A 2 -16.56 40.29 2.89
C ARG A 2 -17.28 38.95 2.59
N GLY A 3 -18.43 38.97 1.90
CA GLY A 3 -19.18 37.73 1.58
C GLY A 3 -18.57 36.88 0.45
N ILE A 4 -17.85 37.50 -0.49
CA ILE A 4 -17.22 36.80 -1.63
C ILE A 4 -15.93 36.10 -1.19
N VAL A 5 -15.16 36.73 -0.30
CA VAL A 5 -13.93 36.16 0.28
C VAL A 5 -14.24 34.94 1.16
N ARG A 6 -15.28 35.00 2.01
CA ARG A 6 -15.73 33.84 2.81
C ARG A 6 -16.19 32.67 1.95
N LYS A 7 -16.85 32.92 0.81
CA LYS A 7 -17.34 31.85 -0.07
C LYS A 7 -16.19 31.16 -0.82
N ARG A 8 -15.14 31.90 -1.20
CA ARG A 8 -13.91 31.35 -1.80
C ARG A 8 -13.10 30.50 -0.82
N LEU A 9 -12.87 31.00 0.40
CA LEU A 9 -12.14 30.26 1.44
C LEU A 9 -12.83 28.93 1.79
N ARG A 10 -14.17 28.93 1.89
CA ARG A 10 -14.95 27.70 2.15
C ARG A 10 -14.93 26.72 0.97
N SER A 11 -14.83 27.19 -0.28
CA SER A 11 -14.70 26.31 -1.45
C SER A 11 -13.30 25.71 -1.58
N GLU A 12 -12.26 26.47 -1.25
CA GLU A 12 -10.88 25.97 -1.24
C GLU A 12 -10.68 24.91 -0.16
N GLU A 13 -11.18 25.16 1.06
CA GLU A 13 -11.06 24.25 2.19
C GLU A 13 -11.81 22.91 1.96
N THR A 14 -12.96 22.97 1.29
CA THR A 14 -13.72 21.76 0.90
C THR A 14 -13.05 21.00 -0.25
N SER A 15 -12.43 21.70 -1.20
CA SER A 15 -11.66 21.07 -2.29
C SER A 15 -10.39 20.36 -1.77
N GLN A 16 -9.65 21.00 -0.85
CA GLN A 16 -8.46 20.41 -0.24
C GLN A 16 -8.80 19.21 0.65
N ARG A 17 -9.90 19.28 1.41
CA ARG A 17 -10.40 18.13 2.18
C ARG A 17 -10.76 16.97 1.27
N ARG A 18 -11.53 17.17 0.19
CA ARG A 18 -11.86 16.09 -0.76
C ARG A 18 -10.60 15.48 -1.38
N ALA A 19 -9.65 16.31 -1.83
CA ALA A 19 -8.39 15.83 -2.41
C ALA A 19 -7.48 15.09 -1.41
N ALA A 20 -7.62 15.34 -0.10
CA ALA A 20 -6.91 14.60 0.94
C ALA A 20 -7.58 13.24 1.21
N TRP A 21 -8.91 13.21 1.27
CA TRP A 21 -9.70 11.98 1.43
C TRP A 21 -9.51 11.01 0.24
N ASP A 22 -9.51 11.54 -0.99
CA ASP A 22 -9.26 10.73 -2.20
C ASP A 22 -7.87 10.10 -2.19
N ARG A 23 -6.85 10.84 -1.72
CA ARG A 23 -5.47 10.31 -1.62
C ARG A 23 -5.33 9.23 -0.55
N THR A 24 -6.00 9.36 0.59
CA THR A 24 -5.96 8.33 1.64
C THR A 24 -6.75 7.09 1.25
N LEU A 25 -7.92 7.24 0.61
CA LEU A 25 -8.72 6.12 0.11
C LEU A 25 -7.99 5.36 -0.99
N ALA A 26 -7.41 6.08 -1.96
CA ALA A 26 -6.61 5.47 -3.02
C ALA A 26 -5.41 4.68 -2.46
N LEU A 27 -4.76 5.18 -1.41
CA LEU A 27 -3.67 4.48 -0.75
C LEU A 27 -4.12 3.19 -0.06
N THR A 28 -5.19 3.26 0.75
CA THR A 28 -5.72 2.07 1.44
C THR A 28 -6.19 1.03 0.44
N LEU A 29 -6.79 1.46 -0.67
CA LEU A 29 -7.20 0.59 -1.76
C LEU A 29 -5.97 -0.05 -2.43
N PHE A 30 -4.93 0.73 -2.72
CA PHE A 30 -3.71 0.22 -3.35
C PHE A 30 -2.98 -0.82 -2.46
N ILE A 31 -2.87 -0.55 -1.16
CA ILE A 31 -2.28 -1.50 -0.19
C ILE A 31 -3.14 -2.76 -0.10
N GLY A 32 -4.46 -2.62 0.01
CA GLY A 32 -5.39 -3.75 0.06
C GLY A 32 -5.34 -4.62 -1.18
N VAL A 33 -5.34 -4.00 -2.37
CA VAL A 33 -5.22 -4.70 -3.65
C VAL A 33 -3.86 -5.38 -3.77
N SER A 34 -2.77 -4.69 -3.42
CA SER A 34 -1.42 -5.27 -3.42
C SER A 34 -1.32 -6.49 -2.51
N PHE A 35 -1.91 -6.42 -1.31
CA PHE A 35 -1.95 -7.53 -0.36
C PHE A 35 -2.76 -8.71 -0.93
N LEU A 36 -3.94 -8.46 -1.52
CA LEU A 36 -4.75 -9.50 -2.16
C LEU A 36 -4.01 -10.17 -3.33
N VAL A 37 -3.30 -9.40 -4.15
CA VAL A 37 -2.49 -9.94 -5.25
C VAL A 37 -1.38 -10.84 -4.73
N ILE A 38 -0.63 -10.40 -3.71
CA ILE A 38 0.43 -11.20 -3.09
C ILE A 38 -0.15 -12.49 -2.49
N LEU A 39 -1.28 -12.40 -1.76
CA LEU A 39 -1.94 -13.56 -1.17
C LEU A 39 -2.40 -14.56 -2.24
N GLY A 40 -3.00 -14.05 -3.33
CA GLY A 40 -3.43 -14.88 -4.46
C GLY A 40 -2.25 -15.58 -5.14
N LEU A 41 -1.11 -14.90 -5.29
CA LEU A 41 0.11 -15.49 -5.84
C LEU A 41 0.67 -16.59 -4.94
N VAL A 42 0.76 -16.36 -3.62
CA VAL A 42 1.21 -17.36 -2.65
C VAL A 42 0.30 -18.59 -2.68
N PHE A 43 -1.02 -18.38 -2.69
CA PHE A 43 -1.99 -19.47 -2.74
C PHE A 43 -1.91 -20.25 -4.07
N SER A 44 -1.74 -19.55 -5.19
CA SER A 44 -1.56 -20.17 -6.51
C SER A 44 -0.30 -21.03 -6.57
N VAL A 45 0.83 -20.55 -6.04
CA VAL A 45 2.08 -21.32 -5.94
C VAL A 45 1.89 -22.54 -5.01
N ALA A 46 1.22 -22.37 -3.87
CA ALA A 46 0.97 -23.47 -2.96
C ALA A 46 0.09 -24.57 -3.58
N GLN A 47 -0.99 -24.18 -4.28
CA GLN A 47 -1.85 -25.14 -4.97
C GLN A 47 -1.13 -25.84 -6.12
N GLY A 48 -0.36 -25.09 -6.93
CA GLY A 48 0.42 -25.65 -8.02
C GLY A 48 1.45 -26.66 -7.53
N SER A 49 2.17 -26.36 -6.45
CA SER A 49 3.13 -27.29 -5.86
C SER A 49 2.47 -28.59 -5.39
N ARG A 50 1.28 -28.52 -4.78
CA ARG A 50 0.53 -29.73 -4.37
C ARG A 50 0.12 -30.58 -5.58
N ARG A 51 -0.32 -29.95 -6.67
CA ARG A 51 -0.66 -30.67 -7.91
C ARG A 51 0.55 -31.43 -8.46
N ILE A 52 1.70 -30.78 -8.56
CA ILE A 52 2.95 -31.43 -9.01
C ILE A 52 3.29 -32.63 -8.12
N THR A 53 3.23 -32.47 -6.80
CA THR A 53 3.55 -33.56 -5.87
C THR A 53 2.60 -34.75 -6.03
N ASN A 54 1.29 -34.49 -6.15
CA ASN A 54 0.30 -35.55 -6.35
C ASN A 54 0.51 -36.26 -7.70
N ASN A 55 0.70 -35.49 -8.79
CA ASN A 55 0.93 -36.07 -10.11
C ASN A 55 2.25 -36.85 -10.16
N ALA A 56 3.31 -36.38 -9.49
CA ALA A 56 4.58 -37.10 -9.39
C ALA A 56 4.43 -38.42 -8.62
N SER A 57 3.61 -38.44 -7.56
CA SER A 57 3.27 -39.67 -6.85
C SER A 57 2.51 -40.64 -7.76
N ASN A 58 1.53 -40.16 -8.51
CA ASN A 58 0.75 -40.98 -9.44
C ASN A 58 1.62 -41.51 -10.59
N LEU A 59 2.53 -40.68 -11.12
CA LEU A 59 3.50 -41.06 -12.14
C LEU A 59 4.37 -42.22 -11.66
N HIS A 60 4.88 -42.12 -10.43
CA HIS A 60 5.65 -43.18 -9.81
C HIS A 60 4.84 -44.48 -9.65
N THR A 61 3.60 -44.39 -9.18
CA THR A 61 2.69 -45.54 -9.12
C THR A 61 2.44 -46.15 -10.49
N ALA A 62 2.29 -45.34 -11.55
CA ALA A 62 2.12 -45.83 -12.92
C ALA A 62 3.36 -46.60 -13.41
N ASP A 63 4.57 -46.10 -13.14
CA ASP A 63 5.81 -46.80 -13.47
C ASP A 63 5.96 -48.14 -12.71
N GLU A 64 5.66 -48.15 -11.41
CA GLU A 64 5.69 -49.37 -10.62
C GLU A 64 4.65 -50.40 -11.08
N THR A 65 3.45 -49.94 -11.45
CA THR A 65 2.38 -50.77 -11.98
C THR A 65 2.78 -51.38 -13.33
N LEU A 66 3.41 -50.61 -14.21
CA LEU A 66 3.91 -51.09 -15.50
C LEU A 66 5.01 -52.15 -15.31
N ARG A 67 5.91 -51.91 -14.34
CA ARG A 67 6.95 -52.86 -13.96
C ARG A 67 6.35 -54.16 -13.45
N ALA A 68 5.36 -54.08 -12.54
CA ALA A 68 4.66 -55.24 -12.00
C ALA A 68 3.96 -56.05 -13.09
N ALA A 69 3.24 -55.40 -14.01
CA ALA A 69 2.65 -56.08 -15.17
C ALA A 69 3.69 -56.80 -16.03
N THR A 70 4.84 -56.16 -16.28
CA THR A 70 5.93 -56.72 -17.09
C THR A 70 6.55 -57.95 -16.44
N VAL A 71 6.76 -57.90 -15.11
CA VAL A 71 7.25 -59.04 -14.34
C VAL A 71 6.24 -60.18 -14.34
N ALA A 72 4.97 -59.90 -14.08
CA ALA A 72 3.90 -60.91 -14.12
C ALA A 72 3.84 -61.60 -15.49
N ARG A 73 3.91 -60.82 -16.59
CA ARG A 73 3.95 -61.37 -17.95
C ARG A 73 5.16 -62.29 -18.17
N ALA A 74 6.34 -61.82 -17.79
CA ALA A 74 7.58 -62.58 -18.01
C ALA A 74 7.61 -63.89 -17.21
N GLN A 75 7.22 -63.85 -15.93
CA GLN A 75 7.24 -65.01 -15.05
C GLN A 75 6.18 -66.05 -15.44
N LEU A 76 4.97 -65.63 -15.84
CA LEU A 76 3.95 -66.55 -16.35
C LEU A 76 4.38 -67.19 -17.67
N ALA A 77 4.98 -66.42 -18.58
CA ALA A 77 5.51 -66.98 -19.83
C ALA A 77 6.63 -67.99 -19.57
N LEU A 78 7.52 -67.71 -18.61
CA LEU A 78 8.58 -68.63 -18.20
C LEU A 78 8.01 -69.92 -17.60
N ALA A 79 7.06 -69.82 -16.67
CA ALA A 79 6.43 -70.98 -16.04
C ALA A 79 5.73 -71.88 -17.08
N VAL A 80 4.93 -71.29 -17.98
CA VAL A 80 4.29 -72.02 -19.09
C VAL A 80 5.32 -72.73 -19.96
N HIS A 81 6.42 -72.04 -20.31
CA HIS A 81 7.45 -72.61 -21.17
C HIS A 81 8.21 -73.75 -20.49
N VAL A 82 8.66 -73.56 -19.25
CA VAL A 82 9.42 -74.56 -18.49
C VAL A 82 8.56 -75.80 -18.22
N MET A 83 7.29 -75.65 -17.84
CA MET A 83 6.37 -76.78 -17.68
C MET A 83 6.16 -77.55 -18.98
N GLY A 84 6.06 -76.86 -20.11
CA GLY A 84 5.99 -77.49 -21.43
C GLY A 84 7.23 -78.33 -21.75
N VAL A 85 8.42 -77.76 -21.51
CA VAL A 85 9.69 -78.44 -21.72
C VAL A 85 9.88 -79.64 -20.79
N ASP A 86 9.52 -79.50 -19.50
CA ASP A 86 9.55 -80.60 -18.53
C ASP A 86 8.70 -81.79 -18.99
N ARG A 87 7.52 -81.52 -19.57
CA ARG A 87 6.63 -82.55 -20.11
C ARG A 87 7.19 -83.23 -21.36
N GLU A 88 7.85 -82.49 -22.24
CA GLU A 88 8.43 -83.00 -23.49
C GLU A 88 9.72 -83.81 -23.26
N LEU A 89 10.59 -83.35 -22.35
CA LEU A 89 11.91 -83.93 -22.11
C LEU A 89 11.96 -84.87 -20.89
N GLY A 90 10.92 -84.90 -20.07
CA GLY A 90 10.88 -85.68 -18.84
C GLY A 90 11.84 -85.16 -17.76
N THR A 91 12.13 -83.85 -17.78
CA THR A 91 12.95 -83.18 -16.75
C THR A 91 12.10 -82.83 -15.53
N ASN A 92 12.74 -82.38 -14.44
CA ASN A 92 12.06 -81.95 -13.23
C ASN A 92 12.59 -80.58 -12.77
N SER A 93 11.84 -79.54 -13.10
CA SER A 93 12.12 -78.14 -12.80
C SER A 93 11.08 -77.55 -11.84
N ALA A 94 10.42 -78.40 -11.03
CA ALA A 94 9.31 -78.01 -10.16
C ALA A 94 9.63 -76.81 -9.24
N GLU A 95 10.82 -76.76 -8.65
CA GLU A 95 11.25 -75.62 -7.81
C GLU A 95 11.30 -74.30 -8.59
N SER A 96 11.77 -74.32 -9.84
CA SER A 96 11.80 -73.13 -10.70
C SER A 96 10.41 -72.70 -11.13
N ILE A 97 9.51 -73.65 -11.37
CA ILE A 97 8.12 -73.39 -11.77
C ILE A 97 7.37 -72.76 -10.59
N ASP A 98 7.47 -73.35 -9.40
CA ASP A 98 6.84 -72.81 -8.18
C ASP A 98 7.34 -71.39 -7.87
N LEU A 99 8.65 -71.14 -8.04
CA LEU A 99 9.21 -69.81 -7.89
C LEU A 99 8.61 -68.81 -8.89
N SER A 100 8.56 -69.16 -10.18
CA SER A 100 7.95 -68.30 -11.20
C SER A 100 6.46 -68.05 -10.95
N ILE A 101 5.71 -69.06 -10.50
CA ILE A 101 4.29 -68.90 -10.13
C ILE A 101 4.15 -67.94 -8.95
N SER A 102 4.95 -68.13 -7.89
CA SER A 102 4.95 -67.27 -6.71
C SER A 102 5.29 -65.82 -7.07
N GLU A 103 6.38 -65.59 -7.82
CA GLU A 103 6.79 -64.25 -8.26
C GLU A 103 5.74 -63.59 -9.17
N SER A 104 5.10 -64.37 -10.05
CA SER A 104 4.03 -63.83 -10.90
C SER A 104 2.80 -63.44 -10.09
N THR A 105 2.46 -64.18 -9.05
CA THR A 105 1.33 -63.90 -8.16
C THR A 105 1.57 -62.62 -7.38
N GLU A 106 2.76 -62.47 -6.79
CA GLU A 106 3.15 -61.23 -6.10
C GLU A 106 3.14 -60.03 -7.06
N ALA A 107 3.61 -60.21 -8.29
CA ALA A 107 3.59 -59.16 -9.31
C ALA A 107 2.16 -58.80 -9.76
N LEU A 108 1.24 -59.75 -9.86
CA LEU A 108 -0.17 -59.49 -10.15
C LEU A 108 -0.87 -58.75 -9.00
N ASP A 109 -0.54 -59.08 -7.75
CA ASP A 109 -1.07 -58.38 -6.57
C ASP A 109 -0.54 -56.94 -6.50
N ALA A 110 0.75 -56.73 -6.75
CA ALA A 110 1.35 -55.40 -6.82
C ALA A 110 0.75 -54.57 -7.97
N PHE A 111 0.50 -55.21 -9.13
CA PHE A 111 -0.20 -54.59 -10.25
C PHE A 111 -1.60 -54.15 -9.82
N ALA A 112 -2.42 -55.03 -9.25
CA ALA A 112 -3.79 -54.71 -8.83
C ALA A 112 -3.84 -53.57 -7.81
N ALA A 113 -2.92 -53.56 -6.83
CA ALA A 113 -2.81 -52.47 -5.85
C ALA A 113 -2.46 -51.13 -6.52
N GLY A 114 -1.54 -51.13 -7.48
CA GLY A 114 -1.18 -49.94 -8.26
C GLY A 114 -2.35 -49.38 -9.07
N ILE A 115 -3.14 -50.26 -9.70
CA ILE A 115 -4.37 -49.88 -10.43
C ILE A 115 -5.37 -49.20 -9.50
N GLN A 116 -5.59 -49.75 -8.30
CA GLN A 116 -6.51 -49.18 -7.32
C GLN A 116 -6.09 -47.78 -6.89
N GLN A 117 -4.79 -47.53 -6.72
CA GLN A 117 -4.28 -46.21 -6.37
C GLN A 117 -4.46 -45.20 -7.50
N LEU A 118 -4.30 -45.64 -8.76
CA LEU A 118 -4.49 -44.83 -9.96
C LEU A 118 -5.97 -44.56 -10.30
N GLU A 119 -6.91 -45.36 -9.78
CA GLU A 119 -8.35 -45.18 -10.01
C GLU A 119 -8.88 -43.80 -9.56
N SER A 120 -8.16 -43.14 -8.64
CA SER A 120 -8.45 -41.79 -8.16
C SER A 120 -8.09 -40.66 -9.15
N VAL A 121 -7.41 -40.98 -10.25
CA VAL A 121 -7.02 -40.02 -11.29
C VAL A 121 -8.18 -39.85 -12.29
N ASP A 122 -8.64 -38.61 -12.50
CA ASP A 122 -9.71 -38.30 -13.46
C ASP A 122 -9.40 -38.90 -14.85
N ASN A 123 -10.43 -39.39 -15.56
CA ASN A 123 -10.35 -40.08 -16.87
C ASN A 123 -9.78 -41.52 -16.91
N PHE A 124 -9.50 -42.18 -15.78
CA PHE A 124 -9.02 -43.58 -15.77
C PHE A 124 -10.08 -44.68 -16.05
N GLY A 125 -11.33 -44.34 -16.38
CA GLY A 125 -12.45 -45.29 -16.42
C GLY A 125 -12.39 -46.37 -17.52
N THR A 126 -11.80 -46.10 -18.68
CA THR A 126 -11.58 -47.11 -19.74
C THR A 126 -10.39 -48.02 -19.43
N PHE A 127 -9.43 -47.54 -18.64
CA PHE A 127 -8.24 -48.27 -18.26
C PHE A 127 -8.53 -49.39 -17.26
N THR A 128 -9.41 -49.17 -16.29
CA THR A 128 -9.75 -50.16 -15.25
C THR A 128 -10.27 -51.48 -15.85
N THR A 129 -11.00 -51.41 -16.96
CA THR A 129 -11.52 -52.61 -17.64
C THR A 129 -10.40 -53.42 -18.29
N MET A 130 -9.43 -52.75 -18.93
CA MET A 130 -8.29 -53.41 -19.59
C MET A 130 -7.37 -54.03 -18.54
N ALA A 131 -7.07 -53.30 -17.47
CA ALA A 131 -6.29 -53.77 -16.34
C ALA A 131 -6.92 -54.99 -15.66
N ALA A 132 -8.23 -54.97 -15.42
CA ALA A 132 -8.97 -56.10 -14.87
C ALA A 132 -8.91 -57.33 -15.80
N SER A 133 -8.91 -57.14 -17.12
CA SER A 133 -8.74 -58.23 -18.08
C SER A 133 -7.36 -58.88 -17.96
N PHE A 134 -6.30 -58.08 -17.83
CA PHE A 134 -4.94 -58.59 -17.66
C PHE A 134 -4.80 -59.34 -16.33
N GLU A 135 -5.28 -58.75 -15.23
CA GLU A 135 -5.25 -59.38 -13.90
C GLU A 135 -5.99 -60.73 -13.89
N ASN A 136 -7.25 -60.75 -14.34
CA ASN A 136 -8.06 -61.96 -14.35
C ASN A 136 -7.46 -63.06 -15.22
N THR A 137 -6.91 -62.71 -16.39
CA THR A 137 -6.26 -63.68 -17.27
C THR A 137 -4.97 -64.22 -16.65
N GLY A 138 -4.17 -63.36 -16.01
CA GLY A 138 -2.97 -63.76 -15.29
C GLY A 138 -3.26 -64.70 -14.12
N ARG A 139 -4.27 -64.39 -13.29
CA ARG A 139 -4.71 -65.29 -12.20
C ARG A 139 -5.24 -66.61 -12.72
N THR A 140 -5.95 -66.60 -13.86
CA THR A 140 -6.41 -67.85 -14.50
C THR A 140 -5.22 -68.69 -14.98
N LEU A 141 -4.17 -68.07 -15.53
CA LEU A 141 -2.93 -68.78 -15.87
C LEU A 141 -2.27 -69.43 -14.66
N VAL A 142 -2.16 -68.71 -13.53
CA VAL A 142 -1.65 -69.29 -12.27
C VAL A 142 -2.41 -70.56 -11.90
N LEU A 143 -3.74 -70.51 -11.89
CA LEU A 143 -4.59 -71.66 -11.55
C LEU A 143 -4.39 -72.85 -12.52
N LEU A 144 -4.23 -72.59 -13.82
CA LEU A 144 -3.99 -73.65 -14.80
C LEU A 144 -2.60 -74.30 -14.62
N LEU A 145 -1.59 -73.49 -14.29
CA LEU A 145 -0.23 -73.98 -14.01
C LEU A 145 -0.20 -74.81 -12.73
N GLU A 146 -0.85 -74.36 -11.66
CA GLU A 146 -0.99 -75.11 -10.39
C GLU A 146 -1.77 -76.43 -10.56
N ALA A 147 -2.71 -76.48 -11.53
CA ALA A 147 -3.48 -77.67 -11.85
C ALA A 147 -2.77 -78.64 -12.84
N ASP A 148 -1.53 -78.34 -13.26
CA ASP A 148 -0.78 -79.07 -14.30
C ASP A 148 -1.51 -79.15 -15.67
N GLU A 149 -2.37 -78.17 -15.97
CA GLU A 149 -3.08 -78.05 -17.26
C GLU A 149 -2.27 -77.26 -18.30
N VAL A 150 -1.08 -77.79 -18.63
CA VAL A 150 -0.06 -77.08 -19.44
C VAL A 150 -0.55 -76.64 -20.82
N GLU A 151 -1.35 -77.46 -21.52
CA GLU A 151 -1.83 -77.11 -22.87
C GLU A 151 -2.86 -75.96 -22.82
N ALA A 152 -3.77 -75.99 -21.84
CA ALA A 152 -4.73 -74.91 -21.63
C ALA A 152 -4.02 -73.62 -21.21
N ALA A 153 -3.03 -73.71 -20.31
CA ALA A 153 -2.20 -72.58 -19.91
C ALA A 153 -1.46 -71.99 -21.10
N ARG A 154 -0.87 -72.83 -21.96
CA ARG A 154 -0.16 -72.41 -23.16
C ARG A 154 -1.07 -71.67 -24.14
N GLN A 155 -2.25 -72.22 -24.43
CA GLN A 155 -3.22 -71.58 -25.32
C GLN A 155 -3.66 -70.21 -24.79
N LEU A 156 -3.98 -70.12 -23.49
CA LEU A 156 -4.40 -68.87 -22.85
C LEU A 156 -3.28 -67.81 -22.84
N ALA A 157 -2.04 -68.25 -22.59
CA ALA A 157 -0.85 -67.41 -22.58
C ALA A 157 -0.57 -66.81 -23.95
N GLU A 158 -0.61 -67.64 -25.02
CA GLU A 158 -0.29 -67.21 -26.38
C GLU A 158 -1.39 -66.31 -27.01
N SER A 159 -2.67 -66.46 -26.62
CA SER A 159 -3.76 -65.68 -27.21
C SER A 159 -4.19 -64.48 -26.35
N THR A 160 -4.79 -64.74 -25.21
CA THR A 160 -5.58 -63.75 -24.47
C THR A 160 -4.70 -62.94 -23.55
N PHE A 161 -3.75 -63.59 -22.88
CA PHE A 161 -2.90 -62.94 -21.90
C PHE A 161 -1.96 -61.91 -22.53
N VAL A 162 -1.30 -62.26 -23.64
CA VAL A 162 -0.46 -61.32 -24.40
C VAL A 162 -1.28 -60.12 -24.87
N THR A 163 -2.47 -60.36 -25.44
CA THR A 163 -3.34 -59.27 -25.89
C THR A 163 -3.79 -58.36 -24.74
N ALA A 164 -4.18 -58.94 -23.61
CA ALA A 164 -4.60 -58.19 -22.42
C ALA A 164 -3.44 -57.37 -21.83
N PHE A 165 -2.22 -57.91 -21.83
CA PHE A 165 -1.03 -57.17 -21.44
C PHE A 165 -0.74 -56.02 -22.40
N ASP A 166 -0.72 -56.27 -23.71
CA ASP A 166 -0.36 -55.24 -24.71
C ASP A 166 -1.33 -54.07 -24.64
N GLN A 167 -2.62 -54.36 -24.47
CA GLN A 167 -3.67 -53.38 -24.25
C GLN A 167 -3.47 -52.59 -22.95
N THR A 168 -3.26 -53.28 -21.83
CA THR A 168 -3.10 -52.64 -20.51
C THR A 168 -1.85 -51.78 -20.44
N SER A 169 -0.72 -52.31 -20.91
CA SER A 169 0.56 -51.61 -20.92
C SER A 169 0.55 -50.38 -21.82
N ALA A 170 -0.06 -50.47 -23.02
CA ALA A 170 -0.23 -49.31 -23.90
C ALA A 170 -1.03 -48.19 -23.22
N SER A 171 -2.15 -48.52 -22.59
CA SER A 171 -2.96 -47.53 -21.87
C SER A 171 -2.24 -46.95 -20.66
N LEU A 172 -1.47 -47.76 -19.92
CA LEU A 172 -0.69 -47.28 -18.77
C LEU A 172 0.45 -46.36 -19.19
N VAL A 173 1.11 -46.64 -20.32
CA VAL A 173 2.15 -45.77 -20.89
C VAL A 173 1.56 -44.42 -21.29
N ILE A 174 0.39 -44.40 -21.93
CA ILE A 174 -0.29 -43.15 -22.28
C ILE A 174 -0.60 -42.34 -21.01
N ALA A 175 -1.18 -42.98 -19.99
CA ALA A 175 -1.51 -42.29 -18.75
C ALA A 175 -0.28 -41.78 -17.99
N ARG A 176 0.81 -42.55 -18.00
CA ARG A 176 2.11 -42.12 -17.47
C ARG A 176 2.63 -40.88 -18.20
N ASP A 177 2.59 -40.89 -19.52
CA ASP A 177 3.10 -39.79 -20.34
C ASP A 177 2.23 -38.53 -20.14
N GLU A 178 0.91 -38.66 -20.02
CA GLU A 178 0.00 -37.55 -19.66
C GLU A 178 0.33 -36.94 -18.29
N LEU A 179 0.60 -37.77 -17.28
CA LEU A 179 1.02 -37.30 -15.95
C LEU A 179 2.37 -36.56 -16.01
N ALA A 180 3.32 -37.06 -16.80
CA ALA A 180 4.62 -36.42 -16.99
C ALA A 180 4.48 -35.05 -17.65
N ASP A 181 3.67 -34.94 -18.70
CA ASP A 181 3.38 -33.69 -19.40
C ASP A 181 2.65 -32.68 -18.49
N GLU A 182 1.73 -33.13 -17.64
CA GLU A 182 1.05 -32.25 -16.68
C GLU A 182 2.00 -31.72 -15.59
N ILE A 183 2.97 -32.53 -15.16
CA ILE A 183 4.03 -32.11 -14.22
C ILE A 183 4.91 -31.04 -14.87
N GLU A 184 5.41 -31.29 -16.08
CA GLU A 184 6.29 -30.35 -16.79
C GLU A 184 5.59 -29.01 -17.04
N SER A 185 4.36 -29.05 -17.55
CA SER A 185 3.57 -27.83 -17.81
C SER A 185 3.23 -27.08 -16.52
N SER A 186 2.94 -27.78 -15.42
CA SER A 186 2.71 -27.17 -14.11
C SER A 186 3.97 -26.49 -13.57
N ASP A 187 5.15 -27.11 -13.68
CA ASP A 187 6.41 -26.55 -13.18
C ASP A 187 6.78 -25.24 -13.90
N LEU A 188 6.58 -25.20 -15.22
CA LEU A 188 6.78 -23.99 -16.02
C LEU A 188 5.87 -22.83 -15.58
N LEU A 189 4.60 -23.11 -15.30
CA LEU A 189 3.65 -22.10 -14.82
C LEU A 189 4.02 -21.60 -13.42
N LEU A 190 4.39 -22.50 -12.51
CA LEU A 190 4.87 -22.16 -11.17
C LEU A 190 6.11 -21.29 -11.20
N GLY A 191 7.08 -21.61 -12.07
CA GLY A 191 8.28 -20.80 -12.26
C GLY A 191 7.94 -19.37 -12.69
N ARG A 192 7.01 -19.20 -13.64
CA ARG A 192 6.57 -17.87 -14.11
C ARG A 192 5.83 -17.09 -13.02
N ILE A 193 4.86 -17.72 -12.36
CA ILE A 193 4.06 -17.11 -11.29
C ILE A 193 4.97 -16.72 -10.12
N GLY A 194 5.89 -17.61 -9.73
CA GLY A 194 6.86 -17.37 -8.67
C GLY A 194 7.77 -16.18 -8.98
N ASN A 195 8.23 -16.05 -10.23
CA ASN A 195 9.02 -14.89 -10.66
C ASN A 195 8.21 -13.59 -10.60
N ILE A 196 6.98 -13.58 -11.13
CA ILE A 196 6.10 -12.40 -11.06
C ILE A 196 5.87 -11.99 -9.59
N ALA A 197 5.60 -12.96 -8.71
CA ALA A 197 5.41 -12.69 -7.28
C ALA A 197 6.65 -12.06 -6.64
N ARG A 198 7.85 -12.60 -6.92
CA ARG A 198 9.12 -12.03 -6.43
C ARG A 198 9.32 -10.60 -6.93
N PHE A 199 9.07 -10.33 -8.22
CA PHE A 199 9.17 -8.98 -8.78
C PHE A 199 8.18 -8.01 -8.13
N LEU A 200 6.92 -8.40 -7.95
CA LEU A 200 5.91 -7.56 -7.31
C LEU A 200 6.28 -7.23 -5.87
N VAL A 201 6.69 -8.21 -5.08
CA VAL A 201 7.11 -7.99 -3.68
C VAL A 201 8.35 -7.08 -3.62
N ALA A 202 9.36 -7.33 -4.47
CA ALA A 202 10.58 -6.55 -4.52
C ALA A 202 10.35 -5.09 -4.93
N PHE A 203 9.30 -4.80 -5.70
CA PHE A 203 8.98 -3.43 -6.14
C PHE A 203 7.97 -2.72 -5.23
N LEU A 204 6.91 -3.41 -4.80
CA LEU A 204 5.82 -2.82 -4.02
C LEU A 204 6.26 -2.42 -2.62
N ILE A 205 7.09 -3.23 -1.94
CA ILE A 205 7.53 -2.91 -0.58
C ILE A 205 8.37 -1.62 -0.55
N PRO A 206 9.44 -1.46 -1.36
CA PRO A 206 10.20 -0.21 -1.38
C PRO A 206 9.37 0.98 -1.84
N ALA A 207 8.50 0.81 -2.85
CA ALA A 207 7.63 1.87 -3.33
C ALA A 207 6.67 2.36 -2.23
N ALA A 208 6.07 1.43 -1.47
CA ALA A 208 5.23 1.75 -0.33
C ALA A 208 6.01 2.50 0.77
N ILE A 209 7.23 2.05 1.08
CA ILE A 209 8.11 2.72 2.07
C ILE A 209 8.41 4.16 1.65
N VAL A 210 8.88 4.37 0.41
CA VAL A 210 9.20 5.71 -0.11
C VAL A 210 7.97 6.61 -0.09
N PHE A 211 6.80 6.07 -0.47
CA PHE A 211 5.55 6.82 -0.45
C PHE A 211 5.14 7.23 0.97
N ILE A 212 5.16 6.30 1.93
CA ILE A 212 4.83 6.56 3.34
C ILE A 212 5.78 7.60 3.91
N TYR A 213 7.08 7.48 3.63
CA TYR A 213 8.08 8.44 4.07
C TYR A 213 7.82 9.86 3.54
N ARG A 214 7.52 10.00 2.23
CA ARG A 214 7.14 11.30 1.64
C ARG A 214 5.85 11.86 2.24
N ALA A 215 4.85 11.01 2.49
CA ALA A 215 3.60 11.42 3.10
C ALA A 215 3.79 11.93 4.53
N LEU A 216 4.69 11.32 5.31
CA LEU A 216 5.05 11.75 6.66
C LEU A 216 5.77 13.10 6.66
N LEU A 217 6.80 13.27 5.80
CA LEU A 217 7.51 14.54 5.68
C LEU A 217 6.59 15.69 5.28
N ALA A 218 5.69 15.47 4.32
CA ALA A 218 4.72 16.47 3.88
C ALA A 218 3.70 16.84 4.99
N ARG A 219 3.46 15.97 5.97
CA ARG A 219 2.64 16.29 7.16
C ARG A 219 3.43 17.16 8.13
N GLN A 220 4.68 16.82 8.41
CA GLN A 220 5.53 17.59 9.32
C GLN A 220 5.75 19.02 8.83
N GLN A 221 6.04 19.21 7.53
CA GLN A 221 6.23 20.54 6.95
C GLN A 221 4.98 21.42 7.07
N ARG A 222 3.79 20.85 6.80
CA ARG A 222 2.52 21.58 6.95
C ARG A 222 2.26 21.98 8.39
N GLN A 223 2.62 21.13 9.35
CA GLN A 223 2.43 21.45 10.76
C GLN A 223 3.38 22.57 11.22
N ALA A 224 4.67 22.50 10.82
CA ALA A 224 5.64 23.55 11.12
C ALA A 224 5.24 24.89 10.50
N GLU A 225 4.71 24.90 9.27
CA GLU A 225 4.23 26.13 8.63
C GLU A 225 3.02 26.73 9.37
N LEU A 226 2.07 25.90 9.80
CA LEU A 226 0.92 26.36 10.59
C LEU A 226 1.35 26.93 11.94
N GLU A 227 2.28 26.27 12.62
CA GLU A 227 2.83 26.74 13.90
C GLU A 227 3.53 28.10 13.72
N SER A 228 4.37 28.25 12.70
CA SER A 228 5.03 29.52 12.39
C SER A 228 4.03 30.65 12.07
N ARG A 229 2.97 30.36 11.30
CA ARG A 229 1.92 31.35 11.00
C ARG A 229 1.15 31.76 12.26
N LEU A 230 0.81 30.81 13.13
CA LEU A 230 0.14 31.09 14.40
C LEU A 230 1.02 31.92 15.33
N GLU A 231 2.32 31.66 15.35
CA GLU A 231 3.27 32.44 16.13
C GLU A 231 3.38 33.88 15.61
N ALA A 232 3.49 34.07 14.30
CA ALA A 232 3.49 35.40 13.68
C ALA A 232 2.19 36.17 13.99
N GLU A 233 1.03 35.50 13.92
CA GLU A 233 -0.26 36.10 14.27
C GLU A 233 -0.33 36.49 15.74
N ARG A 234 0.19 35.65 16.66
CA ARG A 234 0.27 35.97 18.09
C ARG A 234 1.15 37.19 18.36
N VAL A 235 2.31 37.27 17.73
CA VAL A 235 3.22 38.42 17.87
C VAL A 235 2.55 39.71 17.39
N LEU A 236 1.89 39.67 16.22
CA LEU A 236 1.16 40.81 15.70
C LEU A 236 0.02 41.24 16.62
N ASN A 237 -0.77 40.30 17.13
CA ASN A 237 -1.86 40.60 18.06
C ASN A 237 -1.34 41.21 19.36
N ALA A 238 -0.26 40.68 19.93
CA ALA A 238 0.36 41.24 21.13
C ALA A 238 0.88 42.67 20.91
N ALA A 239 1.53 42.93 19.76
CA ALA A 239 1.99 44.28 19.40
C ALA A 239 0.81 45.25 19.25
N ARG A 240 -0.29 44.81 18.65
CA ARG A 240 -1.51 45.61 18.51
C ARG A 240 -2.16 45.91 19.85
N GLU A 241 -2.24 44.94 20.75
CA GLU A 241 -2.75 45.13 22.11
C GLU A 241 -1.89 46.13 22.89
N ALA A 242 -0.56 46.02 22.80
CA ALA A 242 0.37 46.96 23.42
C ALA A 242 0.22 48.39 22.86
N PHE A 243 0.07 48.53 21.53
CA PHE A 243 -0.19 49.83 20.89
C PHE A 243 -1.48 50.47 21.40
N ILE A 244 -2.58 49.72 21.45
CA ILE A 244 -3.87 50.23 21.95
C ILE A 244 -3.77 50.63 23.43
N ALA A 245 -3.08 49.83 24.24
CA ALA A 245 -2.88 50.13 25.65
C ALA A 245 -2.07 51.42 25.87
N ASN A 246 -0.97 51.60 25.12
CA ASN A 246 -0.13 52.79 25.18
C ASN A 246 -0.89 54.03 24.72
N ALA A 247 -1.56 53.97 23.57
CA ALA A 247 -2.38 55.06 23.05
C ALA A 247 -3.46 55.48 24.06
N SER A 248 -4.14 54.51 24.68
CA SER A 248 -5.16 54.78 25.70
C SER A 248 -4.60 55.48 26.94
N HIS A 249 -3.35 55.16 27.32
CA HIS A 249 -2.70 55.78 28.47
C HIS A 249 -2.26 57.21 28.15
N GLU A 250 -1.68 57.44 26.96
CA GLU A 250 -1.24 58.76 26.51
C GLU A 250 -2.40 59.72 26.33
N LEU A 251 -3.56 59.26 25.84
CA LEU A 251 -4.76 60.10 25.71
C LEU A 251 -5.41 60.41 27.07
N ARG A 252 -5.26 59.55 28.09
CA ARG A 252 -5.88 59.74 29.40
C ARG A 252 -5.26 60.91 30.17
N THR A 253 -3.95 61.09 30.08
CA THR A 253 -3.22 62.14 30.80
C THR A 253 -3.73 63.56 30.45
N PRO A 254 -3.73 64.00 29.17
CA PRO A 254 -4.21 65.32 28.79
C PRO A 254 -5.70 65.47 29.07
N LEU A 255 -6.51 64.43 28.82
CA LEU A 255 -7.94 64.44 29.13
C LEU A 255 -8.20 64.65 30.63
N THR A 256 -7.41 64.01 31.50
CA THR A 256 -7.53 64.17 32.96
C THR A 256 -7.11 65.57 33.39
N SER A 257 -6.06 66.13 32.78
CA SER A 257 -5.62 67.52 33.00
C SER A 257 -6.70 68.52 32.61
N ILE A 258 -7.26 68.41 31.40
CA ILE A 258 -8.37 69.24 30.91
C ILE A 258 -9.56 69.19 31.87
N VAL A 259 -9.99 67.99 32.24
CA VAL A 259 -11.15 67.81 33.14
C VAL A 259 -10.85 68.39 34.52
N GLY A 260 -9.65 68.15 35.07
CA GLY A 260 -9.23 68.68 36.37
C GLY A 260 -9.19 70.20 36.41
N MET A 261 -8.54 70.83 35.44
CA MET A 261 -8.47 72.29 35.36
C MET A 261 -9.84 72.92 35.08
N SER A 262 -10.68 72.27 34.27
CA SER A 262 -12.07 72.72 34.03
C SER A 262 -12.92 72.67 35.30
N LEU A 263 -12.75 71.64 36.13
CA LEU A 263 -13.45 71.53 37.43
C LEU A 263 -12.99 72.63 38.39
N LEU A 264 -11.69 72.93 38.44
CA LEU A 264 -11.15 74.04 39.25
C LEU A 264 -11.70 75.39 38.79
N LEU A 265 -11.78 75.63 37.48
CA LEU A 265 -12.40 76.84 36.90
C LEU A 265 -13.89 76.98 37.25
N ALA A 266 -14.61 75.87 37.39
CA ALA A 266 -16.03 75.86 37.76
C ALA A 266 -16.27 76.14 39.25
N GLU A 267 -15.27 75.96 40.11
CA GLU A 267 -15.36 76.19 41.55
C GLU A 267 -15.16 77.69 41.88
N THR A 268 -16.26 78.43 41.77
CA THR A 268 -16.32 79.91 41.81
C THR A 268 -15.71 80.56 43.08
N ASP A 269 -15.60 79.83 44.19
CA ASP A 269 -15.03 80.33 45.46
C ASP A 269 -13.49 80.15 45.58
N ALA A 270 -12.87 79.36 44.69
CA ALA A 270 -11.45 79.01 44.76
C ALA A 270 -10.53 79.95 43.96
N ILE A 271 -11.09 80.70 42.99
CA ILE A 271 -10.30 81.53 42.06
C ILE A 271 -10.50 83.01 42.37
N GLN A 272 -9.61 83.55 43.20
CA GLN A 272 -9.67 84.96 43.64
C GLN A 272 -8.88 85.92 42.73
N ALA A 273 -8.13 85.40 41.76
CA ALA A 273 -7.26 86.19 40.88
C ALA A 273 -7.47 85.81 39.40
N ASP A 274 -7.69 86.83 38.58
CA ASP A 274 -7.88 86.75 37.12
C ASP A 274 -6.69 86.07 36.41
N SER A 275 -5.49 86.19 37.00
CA SER A 275 -4.26 85.55 36.54
C SER A 275 -4.27 84.03 36.69
N MET A 276 -4.85 83.48 37.75
CA MET A 276 -4.93 82.02 37.96
C MET A 276 -5.98 81.38 37.07
N ALA A 277 -7.10 82.07 36.79
CA ALA A 277 -8.08 81.62 35.80
C ALA A 277 -7.45 81.54 34.40
N THR A 278 -6.64 82.54 34.04
CA THR A 278 -5.94 82.59 32.76
C THR A 278 -4.94 81.44 32.62
N GLU A 279 -4.13 81.17 33.65
CA GLU A 279 -3.17 80.06 33.65
C GLU A 279 -3.86 78.68 33.51
N LEU A 280 -4.98 78.46 34.21
CA LEU A 280 -5.77 77.23 34.07
C LEU A 280 -6.37 77.08 32.67
N LEU A 281 -6.84 78.17 32.07
CA LEU A 281 -7.37 78.18 30.71
C LEU A 281 -6.28 77.92 29.68
N ASP A 282 -5.08 78.47 29.86
CA ASP A 282 -3.90 78.21 29.01
C ASP A 282 -3.50 76.72 29.06
N VAL A 283 -3.51 76.10 30.25
CA VAL A 283 -3.27 74.65 30.39
C VAL A 283 -4.34 73.83 29.66
N ILE A 284 -5.63 74.18 29.80
CA ILE A 284 -6.71 73.47 29.08
C ILE A 284 -6.53 73.56 27.56
N VAL A 285 -6.20 74.74 27.05
CA VAL A 285 -5.97 74.96 25.61
C VAL A 285 -4.75 74.15 25.15
N GLY A 286 -3.63 74.21 25.87
CA GLY A 286 -2.43 73.44 25.54
C GLY A 286 -2.69 71.92 25.52
N GLU A 287 -3.31 71.37 26.56
CA GLU A 287 -3.62 69.94 26.65
C GLU A 287 -4.65 69.50 25.59
N SER A 288 -5.57 70.39 25.18
CA SER A 288 -6.55 70.13 24.11
C SER A 288 -5.89 70.09 22.73
N ASP A 289 -4.91 70.96 22.49
CA ASP A 289 -4.09 70.95 21.28
C ASP A 289 -3.21 69.69 21.23
N ASP A 290 -2.60 69.31 22.36
CA ASP A 290 -1.78 68.10 22.49
C ASP A 290 -2.62 66.84 22.23
N LEU A 291 -3.80 66.73 22.83
CA LEU A 291 -4.74 65.63 22.59
C LEU A 291 -5.18 65.58 21.12
N SER A 292 -5.44 66.73 20.49
CA SER A 292 -5.85 66.81 19.09
C SER A 292 -4.74 66.32 18.15
N ARG A 293 -3.47 66.66 18.43
CA ARG A 293 -2.32 66.13 17.69
C ARG A 293 -2.20 64.61 17.85
N MET A 294 -2.33 64.07 19.06
CA MET A 294 -2.29 62.62 19.29
C MET A 294 -3.41 61.88 18.54
N VAL A 295 -4.62 62.43 18.49
CA VAL A 295 -5.74 61.83 17.74
C VAL A 295 -5.46 61.85 16.23
N GLU A 296 -4.92 62.95 15.70
CA GLU A 296 -4.56 63.03 14.28
C GLU A 296 -3.43 62.04 13.93
N ASP A 297 -2.45 61.86 14.82
CA ASP A 297 -1.38 60.88 14.65
C ASP A 297 -1.93 59.44 14.63
N LEU A 298 -2.89 59.12 15.50
CA LEU A 298 -3.59 57.83 15.50
C LEU A 298 -4.41 57.62 14.23
N LEU A 299 -5.13 58.64 13.76
CA LEU A 299 -5.90 58.59 12.52
C LEU A 299 -5.00 58.42 11.29
N THR A 300 -3.86 59.11 11.28
CA THR A 300 -2.84 59.01 10.23
C THR A 300 -2.24 57.60 10.21
N THR A 301 -1.91 57.05 11.38
CA THR A 301 -1.43 55.67 11.52
C THR A 301 -2.47 54.65 11.03
N ALA A 302 -3.75 54.82 11.37
CA ALA A 302 -4.83 53.94 10.90
C ALA A 302 -5.06 54.04 9.38
N ARG A 303 -4.93 55.24 8.80
CA ARG A 303 -4.99 55.45 7.33
C ARG A 303 -3.79 54.79 6.64
N LEU A 304 -2.60 54.86 7.24
CA LEU A 304 -1.40 54.17 6.76
C LEU A 304 -1.59 52.65 6.75
N ASP A 305 -2.05 52.05 7.86
CA ASP A 305 -2.32 50.61 7.98
C ASP A 305 -3.38 50.10 6.99
N ALA A 306 -4.39 50.92 6.72
CA ALA A 306 -5.43 50.61 5.73
C ALA A 306 -4.98 50.78 4.28
N GLY A 307 -3.75 51.27 4.04
CA GLY A 307 -3.26 51.63 2.70
C GLY A 307 -4.05 52.78 2.05
N ALA A 308 -4.67 53.64 2.86
CA ALA A 308 -5.56 54.71 2.43
C ALA A 308 -4.89 56.09 2.38
N LEU A 309 -3.57 56.16 2.56
CA LEU A 309 -2.82 57.42 2.44
C LEU A 309 -2.66 57.78 0.96
N HIS A 310 -3.17 58.95 0.57
CA HIS A 310 -3.08 59.43 -0.80
C HIS A 310 -2.01 60.52 -0.87
N PHE A 311 -0.93 60.25 -1.60
CA PHE A 311 0.13 61.22 -1.82
C PHE A 311 -0.17 62.05 -3.07
N ALA A 312 -0.20 63.37 -2.92
CA ALA A 312 -0.22 64.30 -4.04
C ALA A 312 1.21 64.79 -4.28
N PHE A 313 1.88 64.20 -5.27
CA PHE A 313 3.23 64.61 -5.63
C PHE A 313 3.19 65.93 -6.40
N GLN A 314 3.90 66.93 -5.90
CA GLN A 314 4.04 68.24 -6.53
C GLN A 314 5.48 68.76 -6.34
N ASN A 315 5.92 69.64 -7.25
CA ASN A 315 7.18 70.36 -7.06
C ASN A 315 6.99 71.35 -5.91
N ILE A 316 7.82 71.24 -4.88
CA ILE A 316 7.85 72.14 -3.73
C ILE A 316 9.17 72.91 -3.71
N ASP A 317 9.14 74.14 -3.22
CA ASP A 317 10.36 74.89 -2.89
C ASP A 317 10.83 74.42 -1.51
N VAL A 318 11.84 73.55 -1.50
CA VAL A 318 12.34 72.92 -0.27
C VAL A 318 12.88 73.97 0.70
N VAL A 319 13.55 75.02 0.20
CA VAL A 319 14.11 76.09 1.04
C VAL A 319 12.96 76.89 1.68
N GLY A 320 11.95 77.25 0.89
CA GLY A 320 10.78 77.98 1.38
C GLY A 320 9.96 77.21 2.42
N GLU A 321 9.75 75.90 2.22
CA GLU A 321 9.05 75.05 3.19
C GLU A 321 9.88 74.84 4.47
N MET A 322 11.20 74.67 4.35
CA MET A 322 12.09 74.53 5.50
C MET A 322 12.12 75.81 6.35
N ASP A 323 12.22 76.99 5.73
CA ASP A 323 12.18 78.26 6.44
C ASP A 323 10.86 78.44 7.20
N GLY A 324 9.73 78.03 6.60
CA GLY A 324 8.41 78.04 7.22
C GLY A 324 8.28 77.17 8.47
N ILE A 325 9.05 76.07 8.56
CA ILE A 325 9.08 75.18 9.74
C ILE A 325 10.10 75.66 10.78
N VAL A 326 11.25 76.16 10.34
CA VAL A 326 12.38 76.50 11.21
C VAL A 326 12.20 77.84 11.90
N GLU A 327 11.65 78.84 11.21
CA GLU A 327 11.48 80.18 11.76
C GLU A 327 10.62 80.23 13.05
N PRO A 328 9.49 79.51 13.17
CA PRO A 328 8.74 79.40 14.43
C PRO A 328 9.53 78.77 15.57
N ILE A 329 10.41 77.79 15.28
CA ILE A 329 11.17 77.05 16.29
C ILE A 329 12.39 77.86 16.76
N VAL A 330 13.05 78.58 15.86
CA VAL A 330 14.13 79.52 16.24
C VAL A 330 13.56 80.65 17.11
N ARG A 331 12.33 81.11 16.85
CA ARG A 331 11.64 82.09 17.69
C ARG A 331 11.28 81.58 19.08
N SER A 332 11.20 80.26 19.31
CA SER A 332 11.01 79.69 20.66
C SER A 332 12.31 79.59 21.46
N GLY A 333 13.44 80.04 20.90
CA GLY A 333 14.72 80.18 21.60
C GLY A 333 15.65 78.98 21.45
N LEU A 334 15.34 78.02 20.56
CA LEU A 334 16.25 76.92 20.22
C LEU A 334 17.22 77.34 19.10
N ASP A 335 18.49 76.99 19.27
CA ASP A 335 19.52 77.18 18.25
C ASP A 335 19.45 76.04 17.23
N ILE A 336 19.03 76.36 16.00
CA ILE A 336 18.85 75.39 14.91
C ILE A 336 19.69 75.87 13.73
N THR A 337 20.51 74.98 13.20
CA THR A 337 21.30 75.20 11.98
C THR A 337 20.69 74.40 10.83
N THR A 338 20.45 75.07 9.71
CA THR A 338 19.98 74.45 8.46
C THR A 338 21.12 74.41 7.45
N ASP A 339 21.34 73.25 6.85
CA ASP A 339 22.26 73.06 5.72
C ASP A 339 21.46 72.42 4.59
N VAL A 340 21.25 73.17 3.52
CA VAL A 340 20.43 72.75 2.37
C VAL A 340 21.28 72.96 1.12
N GLU A 341 21.72 71.86 0.50
CA GLU A 341 22.35 71.92 -0.81
C GLU A 341 21.30 72.28 -1.89
N PRO A 342 21.63 73.18 -2.83
CA PRO A 342 20.69 73.76 -3.79
C PRO A 342 20.18 72.79 -4.86
#